data_AF-A0A5P2DSI0-F1
#
_entry.id   AF-A0A5P2DSI0-F1
#
_cell.length_a   1.000
_cell.length_b   1.000
_cell.length_c   1.000
_cell.angle_alpha   90.00
_cell.angle_beta   90.00
_cell.angle_gamma   90.00
#
_symmetry.space_group_name_H-M   'P 1'
#
loop_
_entity.id
_entity.type
_entity.pdbx_description
1 polymer ?
#
loop_
_entity_poly.entity_id
_entity_poly.type
_entity_poly.pdbx_seq_one_letter_code
_entity_poly.pdbx_strand_id
1 'polypeptide(L)'
;MRYLTSGFAAPDPAPPVPATRRLFTECLDIMTTPVFDGLRDGDPVALARLRVLQDDLTHQSEDRHRVEALTALIADKVEQYGNW
;
A
#
# COMPACT_ATOMS: atom_id res chain seq x y z
N MET A 1 -8.60 13.72 -32.19
CA MET A 1 -8.25 13.64 -30.76
C MET A 1 -8.07 12.17 -30.39
N ARG A 2 -6.90 11.79 -29.87
CA ARG A 2 -6.58 10.41 -29.50
C ARG A 2 -6.76 10.30 -28.00
N TYR A 3 -7.88 9.76 -27.55
CA TYR A 3 -8.10 9.46 -26.14
C TYR A 3 -7.18 8.30 -25.75
N LEU A 4 -6.01 8.62 -25.22
CA LEU A 4 -5.12 7.66 -24.57
C LEU A 4 -5.50 7.65 -23.08
N THR A 5 -6.27 6.65 -22.67
CA THR A 5 -6.28 6.25 -21.26
C THR A 5 -4.92 5.61 -20.97
N SER A 6 -3.92 6.45 -20.66
CA SER A 6 -2.54 6.07 -20.32
C SER A 6 -2.41 5.32 -18.99
N GLY A 7 -3.44 4.60 -18.54
CA GLY A 7 -3.50 4.04 -17.19
C GLY A 7 -3.78 2.54 -17.11
N PHE A 8 -4.29 1.91 -18.16
CA PHE A 8 -4.64 0.49 -18.10
C PHE A 8 -3.56 -0.37 -18.76
N ALA A 9 -2.66 -0.92 -17.94
CA ALA A 9 -1.88 -2.09 -18.28
C ALA A 9 -2.63 -3.34 -17.80
N ALA A 10 -2.67 -4.40 -18.61
CA ALA A 10 -3.20 -5.68 -18.15
C ALA A 10 -2.40 -6.12 -16.91
N PRO A 11 -3.08 -6.58 -15.83
CA PRO A 11 -2.37 -7.03 -14.64
C PRO A 11 -1.47 -8.22 -14.99
N ASP A 12 -0.31 -8.30 -14.35
CA ASP A 12 0.59 -9.44 -14.50
C ASP A 12 -0.16 -10.75 -14.12
N PRO A 13 -0.26 -11.73 -15.04
CA PRO A 13 -1.03 -12.95 -14.84
C PRO A 13 -0.37 -13.92 -13.85
N ALA A 14 0.91 -13.74 -13.51
CA ALA A 14 1.56 -14.55 -12.49
C ALA A 14 0.93 -14.27 -11.11
N PRO A 15 0.70 -15.28 -10.27
CA PRO A 15 0.26 -15.04 -8.91
C PRO A 15 1.34 -14.29 -8.13
N PRO A 16 0.97 -13.37 -7.21
CA PRO A 16 1.96 -12.73 -6.35
C PRO A 16 2.66 -13.78 -5.48
N VAL A 17 3.95 -13.57 -5.24
CA VAL A 17 4.74 -14.39 -4.32
C VAL A 17 4.14 -14.30 -2.90
N PRO A 18 4.32 -15.33 -2.06
CA PRO A 18 3.66 -15.39 -0.75
C PRO A 18 3.93 -14.17 0.14
N ALA A 19 5.17 -13.66 0.14
CA ALA A 19 5.54 -12.48 0.92
C ALA A 19 4.80 -11.23 0.43
N THR A 20 4.76 -10.97 -0.87
CA THR A 20 4.01 -9.85 -1.45
C THR A 20 2.52 -9.98 -1.24
N ARG A 21 1.98 -11.19 -1.32
CA ARG A 21 0.56 -11.46 -0.99
C ARG A 21 0.24 -11.08 0.45
N ARG A 22 1.13 -11.41 1.38
CA ARG A 22 0.98 -11.04 2.78
C ARG A 22 0.99 -9.51 2.97
N LEU A 23 1.96 -8.82 2.38
CA LEU A 23 2.02 -7.35 2.43
C LEU A 23 0.78 -6.69 1.82
N PHE A 24 0.26 -7.26 0.74
CA PHE A 24 -1.01 -6.83 0.16
C PHE A 24 -2.18 -7.01 1.13
N THR A 25 -2.28 -8.16 1.81
CA THR A 25 -3.31 -8.38 2.84
C THR A 25 -3.19 -7.38 3.98
N GLU A 26 -1.98 -7.14 4.50
CA GLU A 26 -1.75 -6.15 5.56
C GLU A 26 -2.11 -4.72 5.11
N CYS A 27 -1.84 -4.37 3.85
CA CYS A 27 -2.29 -3.12 3.25
C CYS A 27 -3.82 -3.02 3.20
N LEU A 28 -4.51 -4.08 2.78
CA LEU A 28 -5.98 -4.11 2.76
C LEU A 28 -6.56 -3.97 4.17
N ASP A 29 -5.98 -4.63 5.17
CA ASP A 29 -6.44 -4.52 6.55
C ASP A 29 -6.35 -3.07 7.03
N ILE A 30 -5.28 -2.35 6.69
CA ILE A 30 -5.13 -0.92 7.02
C ILE A 30 -6.18 -0.04 6.29
N MET A 31 -6.46 -0.35 5.02
CA MET A 31 -7.42 0.39 4.19
C MET A 31 -8.88 0.07 4.53
N THR A 32 -9.12 -0.85 5.46
CA THR A 32 -10.45 -1.24 5.91
C THR A 32 -10.75 -0.74 7.32
N THR A 33 -12.03 -0.58 7.62
CA THR A 33 -12.51 -0.31 8.98
C THR A 33 -12.21 -1.52 9.88
N PRO A 34 -11.67 -1.36 11.10
CA PRO A 34 -11.53 -0.13 11.88
C PRO A 34 -10.14 0.53 11.80
N VAL A 35 -9.15 -0.07 11.16
CA VAL A 35 -7.77 0.46 11.17
C VAL A 35 -7.70 1.81 10.44
N PHE A 36 -8.46 1.96 9.36
CA PHE A 36 -8.60 3.21 8.64
C PHE A 36 -9.19 4.35 9.49
N ASP A 37 -10.13 4.03 10.39
CA ASP A 37 -10.68 5.03 11.31
C ASP A 37 -9.63 5.50 12.31
N GLY A 38 -8.80 4.58 12.83
CA GLY A 38 -7.65 4.94 13.66
C GLY A 38 -6.68 5.89 12.94
N LEU A 39 -6.39 5.66 11.66
CA LEU A 39 -5.56 6.59 10.86
C LEU A 39 -6.22 7.97 10.72
N ARG A 40 -7.53 8.00 10.44
CA ARG A 40 -8.31 9.24 10.31
C ARG A 40 -8.37 10.04 11.61
N ASP A 41 -8.41 9.35 12.74
CA ASP A 41 -8.46 9.95 14.07
C ASP A 41 -7.05 10.28 14.63
N GLY A 42 -5.99 10.03 13.86
CA GLY A 42 -4.61 10.30 14.27
C GLY A 42 -4.07 9.35 15.32
N ASP A 43 -4.61 8.14 15.44
CA ASP A 43 -4.15 7.12 16.39
C ASP A 43 -2.66 6.78 16.11
N PRO A 44 -1.75 7.03 17.08
CA PRO A 44 -0.33 6.73 16.91
C PRO A 44 -0.06 5.24 16.68
N VAL A 45 -0.94 4.34 17.15
CA VAL A 45 -0.81 2.89 16.92
C VAL A 45 -1.12 2.56 15.46
N ALA A 46 -2.16 3.16 14.88
CA ALA A 46 -2.50 3.00 13.47
C ALA A 46 -1.39 3.55 12.56
N LEU A 47 -0.85 4.73 12.89
CA LEU A 47 0.30 5.31 12.18
C LEU A 47 1.57 4.45 12.30
N ALA A 48 1.84 3.88 13.47
CA ALA A 48 2.98 2.98 13.65
C ALA A 48 2.85 1.72 12.77
N ARG A 49 1.66 1.13 12.67
CA ARG A 49 1.41 -0.02 11.78
C ARG A 49 1.64 0.33 10.31
N LEU A 50 1.18 1.51 9.89
CA LEU A 50 1.39 2.00 8.52
C LEU A 50 2.89 2.19 8.20
N ARG A 51 3.68 2.71 9.15
CA ARG A 51 5.13 2.86 9.00
C ARG A 51 5.88 1.53 8.98
N VAL A 52 5.46 0.56 9.79
CA VAL A 52 6.03 -0.80 9.75
C VAL A 52 5.78 -1.43 8.37
N LEU A 53 4.56 -1.33 7.84
CA LEU A 53 4.27 -1.83 6.50
C LEU A 53 5.11 -1.14 5.40
N GLN A 54 5.34 0.17 5.53
CA GLN A 54 6.23 0.89 4.60
C GLN A 54 7.68 0.36 4.65
N ASP A 55 8.19 0.06 5.84
CA ASP A 55 9.52 -0.52 6.01
C ASP A 55 9.61 -1.93 5.42
N ASP A 56 8.62 -2.79 5.68
CA ASP A 56 8.54 -4.14 5.14
C ASP A 56 8.47 -4.14 3.60
N LEU A 57 7.73 -3.20 3.01
CA LEU A 57 7.68 -3.00 1.55
C LEU A 57 9.05 -2.57 0.99
N THR A 58 9.80 -1.75 1.72
CA THR A 58 11.13 -1.28 1.28
C THR A 58 12.15 -2.43 1.28
N HIS A 59 11.98 -3.41 2.16
CA HIS A 59 12.82 -4.61 2.24
C HIS A 59 12.39 -5.74 1.29
N GLN A 60 11.21 -5.64 0.65
CA GLN A 60 10.71 -6.67 -0.25
C GLN A 60 11.32 -6.56 -1.65
N SER A 61 12.19 -7.52 -1.99
CA SER A 61 12.93 -7.52 -3.26
C SER A 61 12.24 -8.27 -4.41
N GLU A 62 11.32 -9.18 -4.07
CA GLU A 62 10.51 -9.93 -5.03
C GLU A 62 9.30 -9.12 -5.48
N ASP A 63 8.70 -9.47 -6.63
CA ASP A 63 7.45 -8.83 -7.11
C ASP A 63 7.54 -7.30 -7.21
N ARG A 64 8.70 -6.80 -7.62
CA ARG A 64 9.05 -5.37 -7.56
C ARG A 64 7.99 -4.43 -8.13
N HIS A 65 7.33 -4.79 -9.23
CA HIS A 65 6.25 -3.99 -9.79
C HIS A 65 5.04 -3.86 -8.85
N ARG A 66 4.64 -4.94 -8.17
CA ARG A 66 3.54 -4.94 -7.20
C ARG A 66 3.95 -4.22 -5.92
N VAL A 67 5.19 -4.42 -5.47
CA VAL A 67 5.75 -3.74 -4.30
C VAL A 67 5.80 -2.23 -4.53
N GLU A 68 6.24 -1.79 -5.70
CA GLU A 68 6.28 -0.36 -6.06
C GLU A 68 4.89 0.28 -6.04
N ALA A 69 3.87 -0.41 -6.58
CA ALA A 69 2.48 0.04 -6.51
C ALA A 69 1.96 0.14 -5.07
N LEU A 70 2.28 -0.83 -4.22
CA LEU A 70 1.94 -0.81 -2.80
C LEU A 70 2.67 0.32 -2.06
N THR A 71 3.96 0.52 -2.30
CA THR A 71 4.76 1.57 -1.69
C THR A 71 4.22 2.95 -2.04
N ALA A 72 3.84 3.18 -3.31
CA ALA A 72 3.24 4.45 -3.72
C ALA A 72 1.92 4.73 -2.98
N LEU A 73 1.07 3.70 -2.81
CA LEU A 73 -0.18 3.83 -2.05
C LEU A 73 0.07 4.13 -0.57
N ILE A 74 1.00 3.42 0.07
CA ILE A 74 1.30 3.61 1.49
C ILE A 74 1.94 4.97 1.75
N ALA A 75 2.86 5.41 0.88
CA ALA A 75 3.48 6.74 0.98
C ALA A 75 2.44 7.87 0.93
N ASP A 76 1.48 7.80 0.01
CA ASP A 76 0.36 8.75 -0.08
C ASP A 76 -0.45 8.80 1.24
N LYS A 77 -0.70 7.64 1.84
CA LYS A 77 -1.44 7.56 3.12
C LYS A 77 -0.62 8.11 4.29
N VAL A 78 0.68 7.83 4.36
CA VAL A 78 1.57 8.37 5.40
C VAL A 78 1.67 9.89 5.28
N GLU A 79 1.77 10.43 4.07
CA GLU A 79 1.76 11.89 3.86
C GLU A 79 0.42 12.51 4.30
N GLN A 80 -0.69 11.89 3.92
CA GLN A 80 -2.03 12.37 4.23
C GLN A 80 -2.35 12.38 5.74
N TYR A 81 -1.97 11.32 6.46
CA TYR A 81 -2.34 11.13 7.87
C TYR A 81 -1.19 11.41 8.86
N GLY A 82 0.06 11.43 8.40
CA GLY A 82 1.23 11.71 9.25
C GLY A 82 1.53 13.19 9.42
N ASN A 83 0.84 14.06 8.68
CA ASN A 83 1.02 15.52 8.67
C ASN A 83 -0.22 16.28 9.21
N TRP A 84 -1.14 15.56 9.85
CA TRP A 84 -2.25 16.09 10.66
C TRP A 84 -1.85 16.19 12.13
#